data_AF-A0A3D5I5S0-F1
#
_entry.id   AF-A0A3D5I5S0-F1
#
_cell.length_a   1.000
_cell.length_b   1.000
_cell.length_c   1.000
_cell.angle_alpha   90.00
_cell.angle_beta   90.00
_cell.angle_gamma   90.00
#
_symmetry.space_group_name_H-M   'P 1'
#
loop_
_entity.id
_entity.type
_entity.pdbx_description
1 polymer ?
#
loop_
_entity_poly.entity_id
_entity_poly.type
_entity_poly.pdbx_seq_one_letter_code
_entity_poly.pdbx_strand_id
1 'polypeptide(L)' 'MPEEKRLGIDLEFGELINAATEKRGLLVRPIINMCVFSPPLVISREEIDVMFDILDEAIAEVEAEMLS' A
#
# COMPACT_ATOMS: atom_id res chain seq x y z
N MET A 1 18.84 -15.17 5.61
CA MET A 1 17.76 -15.38 4.62
C MET A 1 18.34 -15.27 3.22
N PRO A 2 18.11 -16.26 2.34
CA PRO A 2 18.41 -16.16 0.90
C PRO A 2 17.71 -14.96 0.27
N GLU A 3 18.30 -14.38 -0.77
CA GLU A 3 17.81 -13.18 -1.46
C GLU A 3 16.42 -13.39 -2.09
N GLU A 4 16.21 -14.54 -2.72
CA GLU A 4 14.93 -14.96 -3.29
C GLU A 4 13.79 -14.94 -2.26
N LYS A 5 14.09 -15.32 -1.02
CA LYS A 5 13.11 -15.31 0.07
C LYS A 5 12.75 -13.89 0.52
N ARG A 6 13.67 -12.93 0.42
CA ARG A 6 13.37 -11.52 0.73
C ARG A 6 12.47 -10.92 -0.35
N LEU A 7 12.82 -11.16 -1.61
CA LEU A 7 12.03 -10.69 -2.74
C LEU A 7 10.58 -11.24 -2.70
N GLY A 8 10.41 -12.50 -2.31
CA GLY A 8 9.07 -13.07 -2.12
C GLY A 8 8.23 -12.33 -1.07
N ILE A 9 8.84 -11.97 0.07
CA ILE A 9 8.18 -11.19 1.12
C ILE A 9 7.84 -9.78 0.64
N ASP A 10 8.77 -9.13 -0.07
CA ASP A 10 8.55 -7.77 -0.57
C ASP A 10 7.41 -7.71 -1.61
N LEU A 11 7.31 -8.73 -2.46
CA LEU A 11 6.20 -8.89 -3.42
C LEU A 11 4.86 -9.14 -2.72
N GLU A 12 4.84 -10.06 -1.74
CA GLU A 12 3.65 -10.36 -0.96
C GLU A 12 3.13 -9.14 -0.19
N PHE A 13 4.04 -8.43 0.48
CA PHE A 13 3.72 -7.19 1.19
C PHE A 13 3.09 -6.14 0.27
N GLY A 14 3.66 -5.92 -0.92
CA GLY A 14 3.12 -4.96 -1.89
C GLY A 14 1.70 -5.30 -2.35
N GLU A 15 1.43 -6.58 -2.62
CA GLU A 15 0.09 -7.04 -3.04
C GLU A 15 -0.94 -6.93 -1.90
N LEU A 16 -0.55 -7.24 -0.66
CA LEU A 16 -1.42 -7.09 0.51
C LEU A 16 -1.81 -5.63 0.74
N ILE A 17 -0.85 -4.72 0.67
CA ILE A 17 -1.12 -3.28 0.79
C ILE A 17 -2.04 -2.82 -0.34
N ASN A 18 -1.77 -3.23 -1.58
CA ASN A 18 -2.62 -2.86 -2.71
C ASN A 18 -4.09 -3.28 -2.49
N ALA A 19 -4.32 -4.53 -2.08
CA ALA A 19 -5.66 -5.03 -1.78
C ALA A 19 -6.33 -4.27 -0.62
N ALA A 20 -5.57 -3.93 0.43
CA ALA A 20 -6.07 -3.18 1.58
C ALA A 20 -6.45 -1.73 1.22
N THR A 21 -5.69 -1.06 0.37
CA THR A 21 -6.02 0.29 -0.13
C THR A 21 -7.19 0.26 -1.11
N GLU A 22 -7.25 -0.73 -2.01
CA GLU A 22 -8.34 -0.86 -3.00
C GLU A 22 -9.69 -1.05 -2.33
N LYS A 23 -9.74 -1.87 -1.27
CA LYS A 23 -10.94 -2.08 -0.45
C LYS A 23 -11.49 -0.79 0.17
N ARG A 24 -10.64 0.21 0.39
CA ARG A 24 -10.98 1.53 0.94
C ARG A 24 -11.21 2.60 -0.14
N GLY A 25 -11.14 2.21 -1.42
CA GLY A 25 -11.38 3.10 -2.55
C GLY A 25 -10.15 3.87 -3.03
N LEU A 26 -8.95 3.50 -2.59
CA LEU A 26 -7.69 4.08 -3.04
C LEU A 26 -6.96 3.12 -3.99
N LEU A 27 -6.67 3.58 -5.20
CA LEU A 27 -5.89 2.82 -6.17
C LEU A 27 -4.41 3.19 -6.06
N VAL A 28 -3.57 2.18 -5.91
CA VAL A 28 -2.11 2.30 -5.99
C VAL A 28 -1.57 1.33 -7.03
N ARG A 29 -0.36 1.58 -7.53
CA ARG A 29 0.35 0.57 -8.33
C ARG A 29 1.49 -0.02 -7.51
N PRO A 30 1.41 -1.29 -7.09
CA PRO A 30 2.52 -1.93 -6.40
C PRO A 30 3.67 -2.17 -7.39
N ILE A 31 4.89 -1.82 -6.98
CA ILE A 31 6.13 -2.21 -7.64
C ILE A 31 6.99 -2.86 -6.58
N ILE A 32 6.95 -4.19 -6.50
CA ILE A 32 7.54 -4.95 -5.40
C ILE A 32 6.87 -4.46 -4.10
N ASN A 33 7.59 -3.87 -3.17
CA ASN A 33 7.07 -3.32 -1.91
C ASN A 33 6.72 -1.82 -1.99
N MET A 34 6.88 -1.18 -3.16
CA MET A 34 6.63 0.25 -3.32
C MET A 34 5.19 0.53 -3.75
N CYS A 35 4.49 1.39 -3.02
CA CYS A 35 3.17 1.89 -3.40
C CYS A 35 3.32 3.18 -4.22
N VAL A 36 3.03 3.10 -5.52
CA VAL A 36 3.14 4.26 -6.43
C VAL A 36 1.79 4.95 -6.59
N PHE A 37 1.76 6.25 -6.29
CA PHE A 37 0.61 7.14 -6.47
C PHE A 37 0.78 7.99 -7.74
N SER A 38 -0.32 8.25 -8.44
CA SER A 38 -0.39 9.21 -9.54
C SER A 38 -1.74 9.93 -9.53
N PRO A 39 -2.03 10.73 -8.49
CA PRO A 39 -3.29 11.46 -8.40
C PRO A 39 -3.43 12.48 -9.53
N PRO A 40 -4.66 12.93 -9.84
CA PRO A 40 -4.90 13.96 -10.85
C PRO A 40 -4.28 15.31 -10.42
N LEU A 41 -3.85 16.12 -11.39
CA LEU A 41 -3.22 17.43 -11.12
C LEU A 41 -4.16 18.45 -10.44
N VAL A 42 -5.47 18.20 -10.47
CA VAL A 42 -6.50 19.06 -9.87
C VAL A 42 -6.82 18.70 -8.41
N ILE A 43 -6.15 17.68 -7.85
CA ILE A 43 -6.39 17.19 -6.49
C ILE A 43 -6.24 18.30 -5.44
N SER A 44 -7.12 18.31 -4.44
CA SER A 44 -7.08 19.24 -3.31
C SER A 44 -6.16 18.75 -2.19
N ARG A 45 -5.87 19.62 -1.23
CA ARG A 45 -5.07 19.25 -0.05
C ARG A 45 -5.82 18.22 0.82
N GLU A 46 -7.12 18.39 0.95
CA GLU A 46 -8.00 17.51 1.73
C GLU A 46 -8.09 16.12 1.08
N GLU A 47 -8.12 16.04 -0.25
CA GLU A 47 -8.08 14.75 -0.96
C GLU A 47 -6.73 14.04 -0.79
N ILE A 48 -5.62 14.79 -0.70
CA ILE A 48 -4.31 14.23 -0.34
C ILE A 48 -4.33 13.69 1.09
N ASP A 49 -4.87 14.44 2.04
CA ASP A 49 -4.96 14.00 3.44
C ASP A 49 -5.75 12.67 3.53
N VAL A 50 -6.92 12.57 2.86
CA VAL A 50 -7.71 11.32 2.78
C VAL A 50 -6.92 10.16 2.15
N MET A 51 -6.15 10.44 1.10
CA MET A 51 -5.33 9.41 0.44
C MET A 51 -4.28 8.82 1.39
N PHE A 52 -3.65 9.64 2.22
CA PHE A 52 -2.67 9.16 3.21
C PHE A 52 -3.32 8.52 4.43
N ASP A 53 -4.48 8.99 4.88
CA ASP A 53 -5.25 8.34 5.95
C ASP A 53 -5.61 6.90 5.56
N ILE A 54 -6.07 6.68 4.32
CA ILE A 54 -6.37 5.33 3.80
C ILE A 54 -5.12 4.46 3.75
N LEU A 55 -3.98 5.03 3.33
CA LEU A 55 -2.72 4.29 3.26
C LEU A 55 -2.26 3.85 4.65
N ASP A 56 -2.32 4.73 5.64
CA ASP A 56 -1.93 4.43 7.02
C ASP A 56 -2.80 3.32 7.63
N GLU A 57 -4.12 3.37 7.39
CA GLU A 57 -5.03 2.29 7.82
C GLU A 57 -4.72 0.95 7.13
N ALA A 58 -4.39 0.97 5.84
CA ALA A 58 -4.04 -0.23 5.09
C ALA A 58 -2.71 -0.83 5.58
N ILE A 59 -1.70 0.00 5.85
CA ILE A 59 -0.43 -0.43 6.44
C ILE A 59 -0.67 -1.08 7.81
N ALA A 60 -1.46 -0.45 8.68
CA ALA A 60 -1.75 -0.99 10.00
C ALA A 60 -2.48 -2.36 9.95
N GLU A 61 -3.40 -2.55 8.99
CA GLU A 61 -4.07 -3.84 8.76
C GLU A 61 -3.08 -4.93 8.34
N VAL A 62 -2.23 -4.64 7.35
CA VAL A 62 -1.25 -5.60 6.83
C VAL A 62 -0.14 -5.90 7.83
N GLU A 63 0.32 -4.90 8.59
CA GLU A 63 1.28 -5.11 9.68
C GLU A 63 0.71 -6.06 10.74
N ALA A 64 -0.56 -5.90 11.12
CA ALA A 64 -1.21 -6.78 12.08
C ALA A 64 -1.36 -8.21 11.55
N GLU A 65 -1.60 -8.39 10.25
CA GLU A 65 -1.70 -9.70 9.60
C GLU A 65 -0.34 -10.39 9.51
N MET A 66 0.71 -9.69 9.08
CA MET A 66 2.05 -10.27 8.89
C MET A 66 2.80 -10.54 10.20
N LEU A 67 2.46 -9.85 11.29
CA LEU A 67 3.06 -10.06 12.61
C LEU A 67 2.28 -11.06 13.48
N SER A 68 1.15 -11.58 12.99
CA SER A 68 0.34 -12.61 13.66
C SER A 68 0.82 -14.03 13.41
#